data_AF-A0A9N8ZEM6-F1
#
_entry.id   AF-A0A9N8ZEM6-F1
#
_cell.length_a   1.000
_cell.length_b   1.000
_cell.length_c   1.000
_cell.angle_alpha   90.00
_cell.angle_beta   90.00
_cell.angle_gamma   90.00
#
_symmetry.space_group_name_H-M   'P 1'
#
loop_
_entity.id
_entity.type
_entity.pdbx_description
1 polymer ?
#
loop_
_entity_poly.entity_id
_entity_poly.type
_entity_poly.pdbx_seq_one_letter_code
_entity_poly.pdbx_strand_id
1 'polypeptide(L)'
;MKVTKGAGLQPAMDWLIAHPGELEDEPIGQTLGERPAGESIEGEIQDGEQTAQSLQCNDCQKLLRDASAAQVHATRTGHVNFSESTTAIKPLTEEEKQAKLLELKQRLAEKRELRTIQDKEEEKTRERMRRQSGKELTEAKTQMEEKEMQKLLMAKKKEKEDDKIAKAKIKAQIEADKKERAAKREAAKQAVQAQKQEEAAAEAAALAASKKEYTETRLQIRSPTGAPITQTFQATDTLQIVYDLVSQHVTGPFQLMMTFPRKVFGENEMQKTLKDLDLVPSAVLAVKSL
;
A
#
# COMPACT_ATOMS: atom_id res chain seq x y z
N MET A 1 -50.64 49.15 0.39
CA MET A 1 -50.14 50.04 1.46
C MET A 1 -50.80 49.85 2.83
N LYS A 2 -51.99 49.24 2.96
CA LYS A 2 -52.64 49.06 4.29
C LYS A 2 -52.03 47.94 5.16
N VAL A 3 -51.48 46.87 4.57
CA VAL A 3 -51.03 45.68 5.31
C VAL A 3 -49.73 45.90 6.08
N THR A 4 -48.79 46.70 5.55
CA THR A 4 -47.48 46.94 6.18
C THR A 4 -47.43 48.19 7.07
N LYS A 5 -48.56 48.86 7.35
CA LYS A 5 -48.68 50.08 8.19
C LYS A 5 -47.55 51.11 7.99
N GLY A 6 -47.08 51.30 6.75
CA GLY A 6 -46.04 52.27 6.44
C GLY A 6 -44.60 51.89 6.84
N ALA A 7 -44.30 50.61 7.08
CA ALA A 7 -42.97 50.13 7.49
C ALA A 7 -41.85 50.21 6.42
N GLY A 8 -42.04 50.97 5.34
CA GLY A 8 -41.04 51.15 4.28
C GLY A 8 -41.08 50.09 3.17
N LEU A 9 -40.21 50.26 2.17
CA LEU A 9 -40.23 49.53 0.89
C LEU A 9 -39.78 48.07 1.01
N GLN A 10 -38.77 47.78 1.84
CA GLN A 10 -38.24 46.42 1.99
C GLN A 10 -39.25 45.44 2.62
N PRO A 11 -39.95 45.78 3.73
CA PRO A 11 -40.98 44.89 4.28
C PRO A 11 -42.17 44.68 3.34
N ALA A 12 -42.49 45.65 2.48
CA ALA A 12 -43.51 45.49 1.45
C ALA A 12 -43.06 44.53 0.33
N MET A 13 -41.77 44.56 -0.02
CA MET A 13 -41.17 43.66 -1.00
C MET A 13 -41.13 42.21 -0.48
N ASP A 14 -40.69 42.01 0.77
CA ASP A 14 -40.67 40.69 1.41
C ASP A 14 -42.07 40.10 1.58
N TRP A 15 -43.08 40.95 1.85
CA TRP A 15 -44.46 40.49 1.93
C TRP A 15 -45.01 40.03 0.57
N LEU A 16 -44.69 40.74 -0.52
CA LEU A 16 -45.05 40.35 -1.90
C LEU A 16 -44.35 39.06 -2.35
N ILE A 17 -43.11 38.84 -1.91
CA ILE A 17 -42.37 37.60 -2.20
C ILE A 17 -42.96 36.42 -1.40
N ALA A 18 -43.40 36.67 -0.16
CA ALA A 18 -44.00 35.66 0.71
C ALA A 18 -45.45 35.31 0.31
N HIS A 19 -46.17 36.22 -0.36
CA HIS A 19 -47.58 36.04 -0.76
C HIS A 19 -47.76 36.26 -2.29
N PRO A 20 -47.11 35.44 -3.14
CA PRO A 20 -47.01 35.70 -4.59
C PRO A 20 -48.31 35.43 -5.38
N GLY A 21 -49.40 35.01 -4.74
CA GLY A 21 -50.70 34.72 -5.38
C GLY A 21 -51.90 35.35 -4.69
N GLU A 22 -51.71 36.14 -3.63
CA GLU A 22 -52.81 36.75 -2.85
C GLU A 22 -53.24 38.12 -3.41
N LEU A 23 -52.68 38.53 -4.56
CA LEU A 23 -52.97 39.80 -5.23
C LEU A 23 -53.87 39.65 -6.47
N GLU A 24 -54.31 38.42 -6.81
CA GLU A 24 -55.10 38.16 -8.02
C GLU A 24 -56.63 38.25 -7.81
N ASP A 25 -57.12 38.38 -6.57
CA ASP A 25 -58.55 38.34 -6.23
C ASP A 25 -59.11 39.61 -5.56
N GLU A 26 -58.59 40.80 -5.89
CA GLU A 26 -59.25 42.08 -5.54
C GLU A 26 -59.37 42.98 -6.80
N PRO A 27 -60.56 43.53 -7.10
CA PRO A 27 -60.71 44.45 -8.22
C PRO A 27 -59.83 45.68 -7.98
N ILE A 28 -58.86 45.89 -8.87
CA ILE A 28 -57.97 47.06 -8.86
C ILE A 28 -58.82 48.31 -9.13
N GLY A 29 -59.32 48.87 -8.06
CA GLY A 29 -60.17 50.06 -8.02
C GLY A 29 -59.94 50.84 -6.73
N GLN A 30 -58.68 51.24 -6.48
CA GLN A 30 -58.40 52.33 -5.54
C GLN A 30 -57.43 53.33 -6.18
N THR A 31 -58.03 54.49 -6.44
CA THR A 31 -57.53 55.70 -7.06
C THR A 31 -56.46 56.38 -6.20
N LEU A 32 -55.36 56.76 -6.84
CA LEU A 32 -54.45 57.79 -6.33
C LEU A 32 -54.42 58.90 -7.39
N GLY A 33 -55.32 59.86 -7.20
CA GLY A 33 -55.47 61.03 -8.06
C GLY A 33 -56.94 61.37 -8.33
N GLU A 34 -57.57 62.10 -7.42
CA GLU A 34 -58.71 62.94 -7.80
C GLU A 34 -58.24 63.97 -8.83
N ARG A 35 -58.68 63.80 -10.08
CA ARG A 35 -59.02 64.89 -11.01
C ARG A 35 -60.37 64.53 -11.64
N PRO A 36 -61.30 65.49 -11.78
CA PRO A 36 -62.67 65.19 -12.14
C PRO A 36 -62.78 64.68 -13.57
N ALA A 37 -63.79 63.86 -13.78
CA ALA A 37 -64.17 63.23 -15.02
C ALA A 37 -64.34 64.22 -16.18
N GLY A 38 -63.91 63.81 -17.36
CA GLY A 38 -64.25 64.42 -18.64
C GLY A 38 -63.01 64.76 -19.47
N GLU A 39 -62.53 63.80 -20.25
CA GLU A 39 -62.05 63.99 -21.63
C GLU A 39 -61.44 62.69 -22.15
N SER A 40 -62.22 61.97 -22.96
CA SER A 40 -61.71 60.98 -23.89
C SER A 40 -60.86 61.72 -24.93
N ILE A 41 -59.53 61.60 -24.87
CA ILE A 41 -58.67 62.09 -25.95
C ILE A 41 -58.63 61.01 -27.05
N GLU A 42 -59.80 60.74 -27.63
CA GLU A 42 -59.94 60.25 -28.98
C GLU A 42 -60.14 61.49 -29.86
N GLY A 43 -59.03 62.12 -30.23
CA GLY A 43 -59.03 63.27 -31.12
C GLY A 43 -59.28 62.83 -32.55
N GLU A 44 -60.55 62.56 -32.87
CA GLU A 44 -61.06 62.57 -34.24
C GLU A 44 -60.76 63.95 -34.84
N ILE A 45 -59.97 63.99 -35.91
CA ILE A 45 -59.61 65.24 -36.58
C ILE A 45 -60.83 65.64 -37.41
N GLN A 46 -61.59 66.61 -36.94
CA GLN A 46 -62.59 67.28 -37.77
C GLN A 46 -61.89 68.13 -38.83
N ASP A 47 -62.34 68.01 -40.08
CA ASP A 47 -61.91 68.82 -41.20
C ASP A 47 -62.17 70.31 -40.89
N GLY A 48 -61.09 71.06 -40.68
CA GLY A 48 -61.14 72.52 -40.54
C GLY A 48 -60.34 73.13 -39.38
N GLU A 49 -59.86 72.34 -38.42
CA GLU A 49 -59.10 72.89 -37.29
C GLU A 49 -57.60 73.02 -37.64
N GLN A 50 -57.22 74.22 -38.07
CA GLN A 50 -55.83 74.58 -38.30
C GLN A 50 -55.03 74.56 -36.99
N THR A 51 -54.40 73.44 -36.64
CA THR A 51 -53.36 73.41 -35.61
C THR A 51 -52.06 73.99 -36.18
N ALA A 52 -51.98 75.32 -36.16
CA ALA A 52 -50.80 76.07 -36.54
C ALA A 52 -49.79 76.13 -35.38
N GLN A 53 -48.87 75.15 -35.30
CA GLN A 53 -47.51 75.22 -34.72
C GLN A 53 -46.89 73.81 -34.65
N SER A 54 -46.37 73.29 -35.76
CA SER A 54 -45.55 72.07 -35.74
C SER A 54 -44.13 72.43 -35.29
N LEU A 55 -43.53 71.63 -34.40
CA LEU A 55 -42.14 71.85 -33.94
C LEU A 55 -41.19 70.98 -34.77
N GLN A 56 -40.17 71.57 -35.37
CA GLN A 56 -39.11 70.85 -36.06
C GLN A 56 -37.91 70.66 -35.14
N CYS A 57 -37.45 69.43 -34.97
CA CYS A 57 -36.16 69.20 -34.32
C CYS A 57 -35.03 69.62 -35.27
N ASN A 58 -34.16 70.56 -34.88
CA ASN A 58 -33.05 71.02 -35.72
C ASN A 58 -31.94 69.96 -35.86
N ASP A 59 -31.81 69.04 -34.89
CA ASP A 59 -30.75 68.03 -34.85
C ASP A 59 -31.01 66.85 -35.80
N CYS A 60 -32.29 66.52 -36.04
CA CYS A 60 -32.68 65.43 -36.96
C CYS A 60 -33.74 65.84 -38.00
N GLN A 61 -34.02 67.14 -38.11
CA GLN A 61 -34.95 67.79 -39.04
C GLN A 61 -36.38 67.22 -39.07
N LYS A 62 -36.77 66.49 -38.02
CA LYS A 62 -38.07 65.80 -37.96
C LYS A 62 -39.15 66.76 -37.49
N LEU A 63 -40.25 66.81 -38.24
CA LEU A 63 -41.45 67.59 -37.93
C LEU A 63 -42.30 66.85 -36.90
N LEU A 64 -42.68 67.57 -35.85
CA LEU A 64 -43.47 67.09 -34.72
C LEU A 64 -44.79 67.85 -34.69
N ARG A 65 -45.86 67.13 -34.38
CA ARG A 65 -47.21 67.67 -34.46
C ARG A 65 -47.53 68.66 -33.32
N ASP A 66 -47.00 68.40 -32.12
CA ASP A 66 -47.27 69.14 -30.89
C ASP A 66 -46.07 69.12 -29.92
N ALA A 67 -46.14 69.92 -28.84
CA ALA A 67 -45.11 69.98 -27.80
C ALA A 67 -44.93 68.63 -27.07
N SER A 68 -46.00 67.84 -26.93
CA SER A 68 -45.96 66.49 -26.33
C SER A 68 -45.13 65.53 -27.18
N ALA A 69 -45.28 65.54 -28.50
CA ALA A 69 -44.44 64.74 -29.41
C ALA A 69 -42.98 65.18 -29.37
N ALA A 70 -42.69 66.47 -29.18
CA ALA A 70 -41.33 66.98 -28.98
C ALA A 70 -40.69 66.43 -27.70
N GLN A 71 -41.44 66.37 -26.60
CA GLN A 71 -40.96 65.79 -25.34
C GLN A 71 -40.66 64.30 -25.46
N VAL A 72 -41.51 63.53 -26.14
CA VAL A 72 -41.27 62.10 -26.41
C VAL A 72 -40.07 61.91 -27.33
N HIS A 73 -39.91 62.76 -28.34
CA HIS A 73 -38.74 62.73 -29.22
C HIS A 73 -37.45 63.04 -28.45
N ALA A 74 -37.46 64.03 -27.56
CA ALA A 74 -36.34 64.39 -26.70
C ALA A 74 -35.92 63.25 -25.76
N THR A 75 -36.89 62.57 -25.13
CA THR A 75 -36.59 61.45 -24.22
C THR A 75 -36.07 60.21 -24.95
N ARG A 76 -36.55 59.93 -26.16
CA ARG A 76 -36.15 58.75 -26.93
C ARG A 76 -34.83 58.93 -27.67
N THR A 77 -34.58 60.13 -28.20
CA THR A 77 -33.42 60.41 -29.08
C THR A 77 -32.38 61.33 -28.44
N GLY A 78 -32.70 61.99 -27.33
CA GLY A 78 -31.82 62.94 -26.65
C GLY A 78 -31.76 64.33 -27.30
N HIS A 79 -32.56 64.60 -28.34
CA HIS A 79 -32.52 65.89 -29.05
C HIS A 79 -33.41 66.93 -28.34
N VAL A 80 -32.86 68.11 -28.06
CA VAL A 80 -33.53 69.17 -27.28
C VAL A 80 -33.74 70.46 -28.06
N ASN A 81 -33.21 70.55 -29.28
CA ASN A 81 -33.25 71.75 -30.10
C ASN A 81 -34.46 71.71 -31.05
N PHE A 82 -35.53 72.44 -30.72
CA PHE A 82 -36.76 72.51 -31.50
C PHE A 82 -37.02 73.94 -32.00
N SER A 83 -37.36 74.09 -33.28
CA SER A 83 -37.80 75.34 -33.93
C SER A 83 -39.26 75.24 -34.35
N GLU A 84 -40.00 76.36 -34.32
CA GLU A 84 -41.39 76.38 -34.81
C GLU A 84 -41.38 76.44 -36.35
N SER A 85 -42.03 75.46 -37.00
CA SER A 85 -42.18 75.37 -38.45
C SER A 85 -43.65 75.51 -38.85
N THR A 86 -43.94 76.24 -39.92
CA THR A 86 -45.32 76.51 -40.41
C THR A 86 -45.86 75.45 -41.37
N THR A 87 -45.18 74.31 -41.51
CA THR A 87 -45.58 73.24 -42.42
C THR A 87 -46.66 72.38 -41.78
N ALA A 88 -47.89 72.51 -42.30
CA ALA A 88 -49.00 71.64 -41.95
C ALA A 88 -48.68 70.20 -42.38
N ILE A 89 -48.47 69.32 -41.40
CA ILE A 89 -48.27 67.89 -41.65
C ILE A 89 -49.58 67.34 -42.22
N LYS A 90 -49.58 66.92 -43.49
CA LYS A 90 -50.75 66.25 -44.09
C LYS A 90 -51.08 65.01 -43.24
N PRO A 91 -52.31 64.88 -42.72
CA PRO A 91 -52.72 63.67 -42.04
C PRO A 91 -52.64 62.52 -43.04
N LEU A 92 -51.97 61.44 -42.62
CA LEU A 92 -51.85 60.21 -43.41
C LEU A 92 -53.25 59.76 -43.86
N THR A 93 -53.41 59.41 -45.14
CA THR A 93 -54.70 58.98 -45.69
C THR A 93 -55.19 57.73 -44.94
N GLU A 94 -56.51 57.54 -44.87
CA GLU A 94 -57.11 56.43 -44.11
C GLU A 94 -56.59 55.07 -44.57
N GLU A 95 -56.33 54.92 -45.88
CA GLU A 95 -55.79 53.69 -46.48
C GLU A 95 -54.34 53.41 -46.03
N GLU A 96 -53.48 54.43 -45.99
CA GLU A 96 -52.08 54.28 -45.54
C GLU A 96 -51.97 54.02 -44.03
N LYS A 97 -52.91 54.57 -43.23
CA LYS A 97 -53.02 54.25 -41.80
C LYS A 97 -53.44 52.79 -41.61
N GLN A 98 -54.42 52.31 -42.37
CA GLN A 98 -54.86 50.92 -42.31
C GLN A 98 -53.75 49.94 -42.73
N ALA A 99 -52.99 50.25 -43.79
CA ALA A 99 -51.85 49.44 -44.23
C ALA A 99 -50.77 49.32 -43.14
N LYS A 100 -50.37 50.44 -42.51
CA LYS A 100 -49.40 50.43 -41.41
C LYS A 100 -49.89 49.69 -40.17
N LEU A 101 -51.20 49.75 -39.86
CA LEU A 101 -51.78 48.98 -38.76
C LEU A 101 -51.74 47.47 -39.04
N LEU A 102 -51.98 47.05 -40.29
CA LEU A 102 -51.87 45.65 -40.68
C LEU A 102 -50.41 45.17 -40.62
N GLU A 103 -49.46 45.96 -41.11
CA GLU A 103 -48.03 45.67 -41.02
C GLU A 103 -47.56 45.55 -39.56
N LEU A 104 -47.98 46.47 -38.69
CA LEU A 104 -47.66 46.43 -37.26
C LEU A 104 -48.29 45.21 -36.57
N LYS A 105 -49.53 44.85 -36.92
CA LYS A 105 -50.19 43.63 -36.41
C LYS A 105 -49.45 42.37 -36.86
N GLN A 106 -49.02 42.30 -38.11
CA GLN A 106 -48.23 41.18 -38.65
C GLN A 106 -46.88 41.06 -37.94
N ARG A 107 -46.16 42.17 -37.76
CA ARG A 107 -44.87 42.19 -37.05
C ARG A 107 -45.00 41.80 -35.58
N LEU A 108 -46.11 42.18 -34.92
CA LEU A 108 -46.40 41.76 -33.55
C LEU A 108 -46.75 40.27 -33.47
N ALA A 109 -47.50 39.74 -34.45
CA ALA A 109 -47.81 38.32 -34.53
C ALA A 109 -46.54 37.49 -34.73
N GLU A 110 -45.69 37.87 -35.68
CA GLU A 110 -44.39 37.22 -35.94
C GLU A 110 -43.50 37.26 -34.69
N LYS A 111 -43.42 38.41 -34.00
CA LYS A 111 -42.64 38.51 -32.75
C LYS A 111 -43.20 37.64 -31.63
N ARG A 112 -44.53 37.48 -31.54
CA ARG A 112 -45.17 36.58 -30.57
C ARG A 112 -44.85 35.12 -30.91
N GLU A 113 -44.95 34.72 -32.18
CA GLU A 113 -44.61 33.37 -32.62
C GLU A 113 -43.15 33.03 -32.34
N LEU A 114 -42.21 33.92 -32.68
CA LEU A 114 -40.79 33.75 -32.37
C LEU A 114 -40.54 33.58 -30.87
N ARG A 115 -41.21 34.37 -30.02
CA ARG A 115 -41.12 34.20 -28.56
C ARG A 115 -41.64 32.84 -28.11
N THR A 116 -42.78 32.40 -28.62
CA THR A 116 -43.29 31.05 -28.27
C THR A 116 -42.39 29.91 -28.72
N ILE A 117 -41.67 30.06 -29.85
CA ILE A 117 -40.71 29.06 -30.32
C ILE A 117 -39.49 29.04 -29.41
N GLN A 118 -38.95 30.21 -29.07
CA GLN A 118 -37.83 30.35 -28.14
C GLN A 118 -38.16 29.77 -26.77
N ASP A 119 -39.32 30.12 -26.20
CA ASP A 119 -39.75 29.60 -24.89
C ASP A 119 -39.88 28.06 -24.91
N LYS A 120 -40.40 27.49 -25.99
CA LYS A 120 -40.48 26.03 -26.18
C LYS A 120 -39.11 25.37 -26.31
N GLU A 121 -38.15 26.01 -26.96
CA GLU A 121 -36.77 25.49 -27.08
C GLU A 121 -36.02 25.60 -25.75
N GLU A 122 -36.20 26.71 -25.03
CA GLU A 122 -35.67 26.90 -23.69
C GLU A 122 -36.25 25.89 -22.69
N GLU A 123 -37.54 25.58 -22.77
CA GLU A 123 -38.16 24.56 -21.92
C GLU A 123 -37.62 23.16 -22.26
N LYS A 124 -37.48 22.82 -23.54
CA LYS A 124 -36.88 21.55 -23.98
C LYS A 124 -35.43 21.41 -23.53
N THR A 125 -34.64 22.47 -23.61
CA THR A 125 -33.24 22.46 -23.17
C THR A 125 -33.14 22.39 -21.65
N ARG A 126 -33.98 23.11 -20.91
CA ARG A 126 -34.07 23.02 -19.44
C ARG A 126 -34.43 21.60 -18.99
N GLU A 127 -35.42 20.98 -19.61
CA GLU A 127 -35.81 19.60 -19.30
C GLU A 127 -34.71 18.59 -19.67
N ARG A 128 -34.01 18.80 -20.79
CA ARG A 128 -32.84 17.99 -21.15
C ARG A 128 -31.72 18.12 -20.11
N MET A 129 -31.40 19.34 -19.71
CA MET A 129 -30.38 19.61 -18.69
C MET A 129 -30.74 18.97 -17.36
N ARG A 130 -32.02 19.03 -16.94
CA ARG A 130 -32.50 18.36 -15.73
C ARG A 130 -32.29 16.84 -15.77
N ARG A 131 -32.62 16.21 -16.90
CA ARG A 131 -32.43 14.76 -17.07
C ARG A 131 -30.96 14.39 -17.13
N GLN A 132 -30.17 15.18 -17.85
CA GLN A 132 -28.73 14.97 -17.98
C GLN A 132 -28.03 15.14 -16.63
N SER A 133 -28.32 16.19 -15.87
CA SER A 133 -27.73 16.38 -14.54
C SER A 133 -28.10 15.25 -13.57
N GLY A 134 -29.34 14.76 -13.63
CA GLY A 134 -29.74 13.59 -12.84
C GLY A 134 -28.95 12.34 -13.22
N LYS A 135 -28.80 12.07 -14.52
CA LYS A 135 -28.01 10.94 -15.04
C LYS A 135 -26.54 11.07 -14.67
N GLU A 136 -25.94 12.24 -14.85
CA GLU A 136 -24.54 12.53 -14.51
C GLU A 136 -24.28 12.35 -13.02
N LEU A 137 -25.19 12.77 -12.13
CA LEU A 137 -25.05 12.52 -10.69
C LEU A 137 -25.06 11.03 -10.36
N THR A 138 -25.96 10.25 -10.98
CA THR A 138 -25.99 8.80 -10.77
C THR A 138 -24.74 8.12 -11.32
N GLU A 139 -24.29 8.48 -12.53
CA GLU A 139 -23.09 7.93 -13.15
C GLU A 139 -21.81 8.34 -12.40
N ALA A 140 -21.73 9.57 -11.90
CA ALA A 140 -20.61 10.02 -11.09
C ALA A 140 -20.52 9.21 -9.78
N LYS A 141 -21.66 8.92 -9.16
CA LYS A 141 -21.72 8.08 -7.94
C LYS A 141 -21.27 6.65 -8.24
N THR A 142 -21.80 6.01 -9.28
CA THR A 142 -21.39 4.63 -9.63
C THR A 142 -19.92 4.58 -10.01
N GLN A 143 -19.41 5.55 -10.76
CA GLN A 143 -17.99 5.63 -11.11
C GLN A 143 -17.09 5.84 -9.89
N MET A 144 -17.53 6.60 -8.88
CA MET A 144 -16.79 6.75 -7.62
C MET A 144 -16.73 5.43 -6.86
N GLU A 145 -17.87 4.74 -6.70
CA GLU A 145 -17.96 3.43 -6.05
C GLU A 145 -17.12 2.36 -6.78
N GLU A 146 -17.16 2.32 -8.12
CA GLU A 146 -16.34 1.41 -8.93
C GLU A 146 -14.84 1.69 -8.77
N LYS A 147 -14.43 2.96 -8.79
CA LYS A 147 -13.02 3.35 -8.57
C LYS A 147 -12.54 2.98 -7.18
N GLU A 148 -13.37 3.16 -6.15
CA GLU A 148 -13.04 2.74 -4.78
C GLU A 148 -12.91 1.23 -4.67
N MET A 149 -13.87 0.47 -5.23
CA MET A 149 -13.79 -0.99 -5.29
C MET A 149 -12.54 -1.46 -6.04
N GLN A 150 -12.23 -0.85 -7.18
CA GLN A 150 -11.04 -1.18 -7.97
C GLN A 150 -9.75 -0.90 -7.18
N LYS A 151 -9.67 0.24 -6.48
CA LYS A 151 -8.54 0.57 -5.59
C LYS A 151 -8.39 -0.47 -4.48
N LEU A 152 -9.48 -0.90 -3.84
CA LEU A 152 -9.45 -1.94 -2.80
C LEU A 152 -8.97 -3.29 -3.36
N LEU A 153 -9.43 -3.68 -4.55
CA LEU A 153 -8.98 -4.91 -5.20
C LEU A 153 -7.51 -4.85 -5.59
N MET A 154 -7.03 -3.71 -6.13
CA MET A 154 -5.62 -3.53 -6.44
C MET A 154 -4.75 -3.53 -5.18
N ALA A 155 -5.17 -2.84 -4.12
CA ALA A 155 -4.47 -2.85 -2.83
C ALA A 155 -4.36 -4.26 -2.26
N LYS A 156 -5.46 -5.03 -2.26
CA LYS A 156 -5.47 -6.43 -1.79
C LYS A 156 -4.60 -7.35 -2.65
N LYS A 157 -4.51 -7.11 -3.96
CA LYS A 157 -3.59 -7.85 -4.84
C LYS A 157 -2.14 -7.52 -4.53
N LYS A 158 -1.84 -6.23 -4.37
CA LYS A 158 -0.50 -5.74 -4.03
C LYS A 158 -0.02 -6.26 -2.68
N GLU A 159 -0.86 -6.17 -1.64
CA GLU A 159 -0.56 -6.72 -0.31
C GLU A 159 -0.25 -8.23 -0.38
N LYS A 160 -1.05 -9.00 -1.13
CA LYS A 160 -0.79 -10.44 -1.34
C LYS A 160 0.53 -10.71 -2.08
N GLU A 161 0.92 -9.85 -3.00
CA GLU A 161 2.16 -9.98 -3.76
C GLU A 161 3.36 -9.61 -2.89
N ASP A 162 3.28 -8.49 -2.17
CA ASP A 162 4.29 -8.04 -1.21
C ASP A 162 4.51 -9.10 -0.10
N ASP A 163 3.43 -9.70 0.42
CA ASP A 163 3.49 -10.81 1.37
C ASP A 163 4.19 -12.05 0.80
N LYS A 164 3.92 -12.39 -0.46
CA LYS A 164 4.59 -13.52 -1.13
C LYS A 164 6.07 -13.23 -1.30
N ILE A 165 6.42 -12.01 -1.71
CA ILE A 165 7.82 -11.57 -1.89
C ILE A 165 8.53 -11.59 -0.54
N ALA A 166 7.90 -11.07 0.52
CA ALA A 166 8.46 -11.08 1.87
C ALA A 166 8.69 -12.50 2.40
N LYS A 167 7.71 -13.39 2.24
CA LYS A 167 7.83 -14.82 2.60
C LYS A 167 8.92 -15.52 1.80
N ALA A 168 9.02 -15.25 0.50
CA ALA A 168 10.07 -15.80 -0.35
C ALA A 168 11.46 -15.31 0.08
N LYS A 169 11.60 -14.03 0.43
CA LYS A 169 12.84 -13.44 0.92
C LYS A 169 13.28 -14.06 2.25
N ILE A 170 12.36 -14.20 3.22
CA ILE A 170 12.64 -14.86 4.49
C ILE A 170 13.04 -16.33 4.27
N LYS A 171 12.30 -17.05 3.42
CA LYS A 171 12.62 -18.45 3.09
C LYS A 171 14.01 -18.58 2.46
N ALA A 172 14.37 -17.68 1.54
CA ALA A 172 15.70 -17.66 0.93
C ALA A 172 16.80 -17.35 1.95
N GLN A 173 16.57 -16.42 2.88
CA GLN A 173 17.51 -16.13 3.98
C GLN A 173 17.69 -17.34 4.91
N ILE A 174 16.60 -18.02 5.28
CA ILE A 174 16.67 -19.24 6.11
C ILE A 174 17.40 -20.35 5.37
N GLU A 175 17.18 -20.52 4.07
CA GLU A 175 17.88 -21.52 3.26
C GLU A 175 19.38 -21.21 3.16
N ALA A 176 19.75 -19.94 2.97
CA ALA A 176 21.14 -19.50 2.98
C ALA A 176 21.82 -19.75 4.34
N ASP A 177 21.20 -19.33 5.46
CA ASP A 177 21.72 -19.57 6.82
C ASP A 177 21.82 -21.07 7.13
N LYS A 178 20.84 -21.88 6.67
CA LYS A 178 20.87 -23.33 6.84
C LYS A 178 22.01 -23.97 6.05
N LYS A 179 22.24 -23.54 4.80
CA LYS A 179 23.35 -24.00 3.96
C LYS A 179 24.70 -23.60 4.56
N GLU A 180 24.84 -22.36 5.02
CA GLU A 180 26.06 -21.88 5.67
C GLU A 180 26.35 -22.66 6.96
N ARG A 181 25.35 -22.86 7.82
CA ARG A 181 25.51 -23.65 9.05
C ARG A 181 25.79 -25.13 8.75
N ALA A 182 25.26 -25.69 7.66
CA ALA A 182 25.58 -27.04 7.23
C ALA A 182 27.04 -27.12 6.74
N ALA A 183 27.45 -26.22 5.83
CA ALA A 183 28.82 -26.15 5.32
C ALA A 183 29.84 -25.94 6.44
N LYS A 184 29.56 -25.06 7.41
CA LYS A 184 30.42 -24.85 8.58
C LYS A 184 30.53 -26.10 9.46
N ARG A 185 29.43 -26.85 9.64
CA ARG A 185 29.45 -28.12 10.38
C ARG A 185 30.18 -29.23 9.64
N GLU A 186 30.04 -29.30 8.32
CA GLU A 186 30.79 -30.24 7.48
C GLU A 186 32.29 -29.92 7.47
N ALA A 187 32.66 -28.64 7.30
CA ALA A 187 34.04 -28.19 7.39
C ALA A 187 34.65 -28.49 8.77
N ALA A 188 33.91 -28.26 9.87
CA ALA A 188 34.37 -28.62 11.21
C ALA A 188 34.53 -30.14 11.40
N LYS A 189 33.60 -30.95 10.87
CA LYS A 189 33.72 -32.42 10.90
C LYS A 189 34.91 -32.91 10.09
N GLN A 190 35.15 -32.35 8.90
CA GLN A 190 36.31 -32.67 8.08
C GLN A 190 37.62 -32.27 8.77
N ALA A 191 37.66 -31.11 9.44
CA ALA A 191 38.82 -30.70 10.23
C ALA A 191 39.11 -31.66 11.39
N VAL A 192 38.08 -32.09 12.13
CA VAL A 192 38.23 -33.08 13.22
C VAL A 192 38.65 -34.45 12.68
N GLN A 193 38.11 -34.88 11.54
CA GLN A 193 38.54 -36.14 10.90
C GLN A 193 39.97 -36.08 10.39
N ALA A 194 40.39 -34.95 9.80
CA ALA A 194 41.76 -34.72 9.36
C ALA A 194 42.73 -34.74 10.55
N GLN A 195 42.40 -34.05 11.65
CA GLN A 195 43.19 -34.10 12.89
C GLN A 195 43.29 -35.52 13.46
N LYS A 196 42.19 -36.28 13.45
CA LYS A 196 42.19 -37.67 13.95
C LYS A 196 42.96 -38.63 13.04
N GLN A 197 43.02 -38.37 11.73
CA GLN A 197 43.88 -39.11 10.80
C GLN A 197 45.35 -38.74 10.98
N GLU A 198 45.67 -37.48 11.27
CA GLU A 198 47.03 -37.02 11.60
C GLU A 198 47.52 -37.61 12.92
N GLU A 199 46.69 -37.64 13.98
CA GLU A 199 47.01 -38.29 15.24
C GLU A 199 47.16 -39.81 15.09
N ALA A 200 46.29 -40.47 14.32
CA ALA A 200 46.41 -41.91 14.07
C ALA A 200 47.65 -42.26 13.23
N ALA A 201 48.06 -41.39 12.30
CA ALA A 201 49.30 -41.55 11.55
C ALA A 201 50.55 -41.32 12.43
N ALA A 202 50.49 -40.36 13.36
CA ALA A 202 51.55 -40.13 14.34
C ALA A 202 51.67 -41.29 15.36
N GLU A 203 50.53 -41.87 15.79
CA GLU A 203 50.49 -42.99 16.73
C GLU A 203 50.92 -44.31 16.07
N ALA A 204 50.57 -44.52 14.79
CA ALA A 204 51.07 -45.66 14.00
C ALA A 204 52.58 -45.57 13.70
N ALA A 205 53.11 -44.37 13.50
CA ALA A 205 54.56 -44.15 13.37
C ALA A 205 55.31 -44.37 14.71
N ALA A 206 54.68 -44.06 15.85
CA ALA A 206 55.24 -44.30 17.18
C ALA A 206 55.24 -45.79 17.57
N LEU A 207 54.22 -46.56 17.17
CA LEU A 207 54.10 -48.00 17.45
C LEU A 207 55.05 -48.89 16.61
N ALA A 208 55.59 -48.39 15.50
CA ALA A 208 56.56 -49.12 14.67
C ALA A 208 58.01 -49.07 15.21
N ALA A 209 58.29 -48.26 16.24
CA ALA A 209 59.65 -47.92 16.65
C ALA A 209 60.20 -48.63 17.91
N SER A 210 59.55 -49.66 18.48
CA SER A 210 60.15 -50.35 19.65
C SER A 210 59.78 -51.82 19.85
N LYS A 211 60.37 -52.71 19.03
CA LYS A 211 60.67 -54.08 19.51
C LYS A 211 62.07 -54.04 20.13
N LYS A 212 62.15 -53.69 21.41
CA LYS A 212 63.39 -53.83 22.19
C LYS A 212 63.55 -55.31 22.55
N GLU A 213 64.51 -55.99 21.92
CA GLU A 213 64.98 -57.29 22.40
C GLU A 213 65.76 -57.07 23.70
N TYR A 214 65.32 -57.70 24.79
CA TYR A 214 66.03 -57.66 26.07
C TYR A 214 66.97 -58.87 26.14
N THR A 215 68.26 -58.64 26.36
CA THR A 215 69.29 -59.68 26.49
C THR A 215 69.35 -60.27 27.91
N GLU A 216 68.86 -59.53 28.90
CA GLU A 216 68.87 -59.88 30.32
C GLU A 216 67.44 -60.10 30.84
N THR A 217 67.31 -60.97 31.84
CA THR A 217 66.05 -61.32 32.49
C THR A 217 66.16 -61.20 34.00
N ARG A 218 65.18 -60.58 34.65
CA ARG A 218 65.13 -60.49 36.12
C ARG A 218 64.05 -61.43 36.66
N LEU A 219 64.46 -62.45 37.41
CA LEU A 219 63.57 -63.43 38.01
C LEU A 219 63.41 -63.18 39.52
N GLN A 220 62.17 -63.13 39.98
CA GLN A 220 61.83 -63.12 41.41
C GLN A 220 61.24 -64.48 41.80
N ILE A 221 61.94 -65.22 42.65
CA ILE A 221 61.57 -66.55 43.11
C ILE A 221 60.99 -66.46 44.51
N ARG A 222 59.73 -66.82 44.67
CA ARG A 222 59.00 -66.80 45.94
C ARG A 222 59.01 -68.20 46.56
N SER A 223 59.72 -68.36 47.66
CA SER A 223 59.66 -69.58 48.48
C SER A 223 58.43 -69.55 49.40
N PRO A 224 57.77 -70.69 49.68
CA PRO A 224 56.62 -70.75 50.59
C PRO A 224 57.00 -70.48 52.05
N THR A 225 58.28 -70.61 52.40
CA THR A 225 58.78 -70.52 53.78
C THR A 225 59.85 -69.44 53.99
N GLY A 226 60.17 -68.64 52.96
CA GLY A 226 61.30 -67.69 53.00
C GLY A 226 61.08 -66.40 52.22
N ALA A 227 62.05 -65.48 52.36
CA ALA A 227 62.09 -64.22 51.62
C ALA A 227 62.23 -64.45 50.10
N PRO A 228 61.65 -63.59 49.25
CA PRO A 228 61.75 -63.73 47.81
C PRO A 228 63.19 -63.49 47.33
N ILE A 229 63.73 -64.45 46.57
CA ILE A 229 65.07 -64.37 45.97
C ILE A 229 64.94 -63.67 44.63
N THR A 230 65.65 -62.56 44.44
CA THR A 230 65.65 -61.83 43.16
C THR A 230 67.02 -61.93 42.54
N GLN A 231 67.09 -62.50 41.34
CA GLN A 231 68.34 -62.66 40.59
C GLN A 231 68.16 -62.27 39.12
N THR A 232 69.26 -61.80 38.52
CA THR A 232 69.33 -61.48 37.10
C THR A 232 70.06 -62.61 36.37
N PHE A 233 69.45 -63.11 35.30
CA PHE A 233 69.94 -64.18 34.45
C PHE A 233 69.97 -63.71 32.99
N GLN A 234 70.79 -64.34 32.15
CA GLN A 234 70.80 -64.04 30.72
C GLN A 234 69.63 -64.73 30.01
N ALA A 235 69.14 -64.13 28.91
CA ALA A 235 68.05 -64.71 28.13
C ALA A 235 68.40 -66.10 27.54
N THR A 236 69.69 -66.41 27.40
CA THR A 236 70.23 -67.69 26.93
C THR A 236 70.40 -68.75 28.01
N ASP A 237 70.25 -68.38 29.30
CA ASP A 237 70.41 -69.33 30.40
C ASP A 237 69.25 -70.34 30.41
N THR A 238 69.51 -71.56 30.87
CA THR A 238 68.50 -72.61 31.00
C THR A 238 67.80 -72.54 32.35
N LEU A 239 66.57 -73.06 32.41
CA LEU A 239 65.82 -73.13 33.67
C LEU A 239 66.52 -74.02 34.72
N GLN A 240 67.40 -74.94 34.32
CA GLN A 240 68.25 -75.71 35.24
C GLN A 240 69.10 -74.82 36.16
N ILE A 241 69.71 -73.76 35.63
CA ILE A 241 70.56 -72.86 36.43
C ILE A 241 69.74 -72.19 37.54
N VAL A 242 68.49 -71.82 37.22
CA VAL A 242 67.55 -71.27 38.19
C VAL A 242 67.18 -72.31 39.25
N TYR A 243 66.94 -73.56 38.83
CA TYR A 243 66.63 -74.67 39.74
C TYR A 243 67.79 -74.96 40.71
N ASP A 244 69.04 -74.97 40.22
CA ASP A 244 70.24 -75.17 41.04
C ASP A 244 70.44 -74.04 42.06
N LEU A 245 70.11 -72.80 41.69
CA LEU A 245 70.16 -71.68 42.63
C LEU A 245 69.09 -71.81 43.72
N VAL A 246 67.90 -72.30 43.37
CA VAL A 246 66.81 -72.52 44.35
C VAL A 246 67.11 -73.70 45.26
N SER A 247 67.74 -74.76 44.75
CA SER A 247 68.09 -75.94 45.57
C SER A 247 69.15 -75.63 46.63
N GLN A 248 69.98 -74.60 46.43
CA GLN A 248 70.89 -74.09 47.47
C GLN A 248 70.16 -73.37 48.62
N HIS A 249 68.99 -72.78 48.34
CA HIS A 249 68.24 -71.96 49.30
C HIS A 249 67.02 -72.66 49.92
N VAL A 250 66.55 -73.75 49.30
CA VAL A 250 65.38 -74.53 49.74
C VAL A 250 65.79 -75.99 49.92
N THR A 251 65.60 -76.53 51.13
CA THR A 251 65.89 -77.94 51.44
C THR A 251 64.63 -78.78 51.26
N GLY A 252 64.65 -79.72 50.30
CA GLY A 252 63.56 -80.67 50.03
C GLY A 252 63.19 -80.77 48.54
N PRO A 253 62.34 -81.73 48.14
CA PRO A 253 61.84 -81.78 46.77
C PRO A 253 60.90 -80.59 46.51
N PHE A 254 61.17 -79.84 45.44
CA PHE A 254 60.37 -78.67 45.07
C PHE A 254 60.12 -78.59 43.57
N GLN A 255 59.08 -77.85 43.19
CA GLN A 255 58.70 -77.61 41.81
C GLN A 255 58.52 -76.11 41.58
N LEU A 256 59.06 -75.60 40.47
CA LEU A 256 58.90 -74.19 40.08
C LEU A 256 57.60 -74.01 39.28
N MET A 257 56.85 -72.95 39.58
CA MET A 257 55.63 -72.60 38.86
C MET A 257 55.50 -71.09 38.64
N MET A 258 54.98 -70.66 37.50
CA MET A 258 54.53 -69.29 37.27
C MET A 258 53.16 -69.08 37.91
N THR A 259 52.91 -67.88 38.43
CA THR A 259 51.62 -67.52 39.03
C THR A 259 50.59 -67.09 38.00
N PHE A 260 51.01 -66.44 36.91
CA PHE A 260 50.12 -65.98 35.83
C PHE A 260 50.88 -65.80 34.51
N PRO A 261 50.48 -66.46 33.41
CA PRO A 261 49.58 -67.62 33.36
C PRO A 261 50.14 -68.78 34.19
N ARG A 262 49.29 -69.56 34.86
CA ARG A 262 49.76 -70.67 35.72
C ARG A 262 50.44 -71.73 34.84
N LYS A 263 51.75 -71.81 34.94
CA LYS A 263 52.59 -72.79 34.23
C LYS A 263 53.47 -73.50 35.24
N VAL A 264 53.46 -74.82 35.25
CA VAL A 264 54.26 -75.62 36.18
C VAL A 264 55.41 -76.23 35.40
N PHE A 265 56.64 -75.95 35.81
CA PHE A 265 57.83 -76.44 35.12
C PHE A 265 58.16 -77.87 35.61
N GLY A 266 58.29 -78.79 34.67
CA GLY A 266 58.77 -80.16 34.90
C GLY A 266 60.14 -80.40 34.28
N GLU A 267 60.66 -81.64 34.37
CA GLU A 267 62.00 -82.03 33.88
C GLU A 267 62.26 -81.65 32.42
N ASN A 268 61.26 -81.77 31.55
CA ASN A 268 61.35 -81.43 30.12
C ASN A 268 61.52 -79.92 29.86
N GLU A 269 61.09 -79.06 30.78
CA GLU A 269 61.23 -77.60 30.65
C GLU A 269 62.52 -77.09 31.29
N MET A 270 63.19 -77.90 32.11
CA MET A 270 64.48 -77.53 32.72
C MET A 270 65.55 -77.27 31.66
N GLN A 271 65.52 -77.99 30.54
CA GLN A 271 66.50 -77.87 29.46
C GLN A 271 66.25 -76.70 28.50
N LYS A 272 65.11 -76.00 28.61
CA LYS A 272 64.77 -74.86 27.74
C LYS A 272 65.37 -73.56 28.28
N THR A 273 65.63 -72.61 27.38
CA THR A 273 66.16 -71.30 27.76
C THR A 273 65.07 -70.41 28.37
N LEU A 274 65.46 -69.42 29.17
CA LEU A 274 64.55 -68.45 29.76
C LEU A 274 63.79 -67.63 28.68
N LYS A 275 64.40 -67.44 27.50
CA LYS A 275 63.74 -66.84 26.32
C LYS A 275 62.63 -67.72 25.75
N ASP A 276 62.87 -69.02 25.61
CA ASP A 276 61.89 -69.98 25.07
C ASP A 276 60.71 -70.24 26.03
N LEU A 277 60.90 -69.93 27.32
CA LEU A 277 59.89 -70.06 28.36
C LEU A 277 59.11 -68.76 28.62
N ASP A 278 59.33 -67.72 27.81
CA ASP A 278 58.70 -66.40 27.93
C ASP A 278 58.94 -65.72 29.30
N LEU A 279 60.14 -65.91 29.87
CA LEU A 279 60.53 -65.34 31.16
C LEU A 279 61.32 -64.01 31.04
N VAL A 280 61.53 -63.54 29.80
CA VAL A 280 62.17 -62.27 29.45
C VAL A 280 61.10 -61.18 29.31
N PRO A 281 61.28 -59.94 29.82
CA PRO A 281 62.44 -59.39 30.52
C PRO A 281 62.38 -59.52 32.06
N SER A 282 61.22 -59.85 32.63
CA SER A 282 61.10 -60.14 34.05
C SER A 282 59.94 -61.09 34.32
N ALA A 283 60.15 -62.04 35.21
CA ALA A 283 59.13 -63.00 35.60
C ALA A 283 59.19 -63.33 37.10
N VAL A 284 58.04 -63.77 37.62
CA VAL A 284 57.89 -64.19 39.02
C VAL A 284 57.59 -65.68 39.05
N LEU A 285 58.46 -66.44 39.70
CA LEU A 285 58.34 -67.86 39.92
C LEU A 285 57.95 -68.11 41.38
N ALA A 286 57.04 -69.03 41.63
CA ALA A 286 56.72 -69.54 42.95
C ALA A 286 57.28 -70.96 43.09
N VAL A 287 57.86 -71.25 44.25
CA VAL A 287 58.31 -72.58 44.63
C VAL A 287 57.13 -73.30 45.27
N LYS A 288 56.79 -74.47 44.76
CA LYS A 288 55.83 -75.39 45.37
C LYS A 288 56.64 -76.54 45.96
N SER A 289 56.64 -76.69 47.29
CA SER A 289 57.19 -77.89 47.93
C SER A 289 56.35 -79.11 47.54
N LEU A 290 57.00 -80.20 47.15
CA LEU A 290 56.36 -81.49 46.88
C LEU A 290 56.23 -82.32 48.15
#